data_AF-A0A6J1R9N9-F1
#
_entry.id   AF-A0A6J1R9N9-F1
#
_cell.length_a   1.000
_cell.length_b   1.000
_cell.length_c   1.000
_cell.angle_alpha   90.00
_cell.angle_beta   90.00
_cell.angle_gamma   90.00
#
_symmetry.space_group_name_H-M   'P 1'
#
loop_
_entity.id
_entity.type
_entity.pdbx_description
1 polymer ?
#
loop_
_entity_poly.entity_id
_entity_poly.type
_entity_poly.pdbx_seq_one_letter_code
_entity_poly.pdbx_strand_id
1 'polypeptide(L)'
;TFPIVYAIMEGRTTDNYIDVLGKVTDVVKIAPDIAIADFEKAERKALQTVFPNVQVHGCNFHYSQALVHNADKHKILKDDQKELGWGSTKLLIPLAFLPEQLVEEGFKIIDTIIFDDCKYLQSFFNYYWGTWLNGFKPAFGNVTLTPQGTGILHARG
;
A
#
# COMPACT_ATOMS: atom_id res chain seq x y z
N THR A 1 7.54 -16.65 0.97
CA THR A 1 7.61 -16.47 -0.50
C THR A 1 9.00 -16.81 -0.99
N PHE A 2 9.11 -17.49 -2.12
CA PHE A 2 10.39 -17.71 -2.81
C PHE A 2 10.47 -16.77 -4.02
N PRO A 3 11.58 -16.04 -4.22
CA PRO A 3 11.73 -15.12 -5.34
C PRO A 3 11.98 -15.90 -6.64
N ILE A 4 11.18 -15.62 -7.67
CA ILE A 4 11.25 -16.33 -8.96
C ILE A 4 12.14 -15.58 -9.95
N VAL A 5 12.18 -14.25 -9.86
CA VAL A 5 12.98 -13.38 -10.73
C VAL A 5 13.57 -12.23 -9.92
N TYR A 6 14.78 -11.82 -10.30
CA TYR A 6 15.41 -10.57 -9.87
C TYR A 6 15.79 -9.75 -11.09
N ALA A 7 15.53 -8.44 -11.03
CA ALA A 7 15.95 -7.48 -12.05
C ALA A 7 16.58 -6.27 -11.36
N ILE A 8 17.79 -5.91 -11.76
CA ILE A 8 18.45 -4.69 -11.33
C ILE A 8 18.18 -3.65 -12.41
N MET A 9 17.66 -2.49 -12.02
CA MET A 9 17.21 -1.43 -12.93
C MET A 9 17.85 -0.10 -12.54
N GLU A 10 18.21 0.70 -13.54
CA GLU A 10 18.76 2.06 -13.34
C GLU A 10 17.66 3.14 -13.41
N GLY A 11 16.45 2.79 -13.84
CA GLY A 11 15.33 3.71 -14.03
C GLY A 11 14.02 3.18 -13.45
N ARG A 12 13.13 4.11 -13.09
CA ARG A 12 11.82 3.86 -12.46
C ARG A 12 10.67 4.45 -13.27
N THR A 13 10.78 4.42 -14.60
CA THR A 13 9.72 4.88 -15.51
C THR A 13 8.84 3.71 -15.92
N THR A 14 7.61 4.00 -16.38
CA THR A 14 6.70 2.96 -16.88
C THR A 14 7.36 2.14 -17.98
N ASP A 15 8.11 2.77 -18.89
CA ASP A 15 8.78 2.07 -19.99
C ASP A 15 9.87 1.13 -19.47
N ASN A 16 10.63 1.53 -18.45
CA ASN A 16 11.61 0.63 -17.83
C ASN A 16 10.96 -0.62 -17.23
N TYR A 17 9.80 -0.46 -16.57
CA TYR A 17 9.08 -1.60 -16.01
C TYR A 17 8.44 -2.48 -17.10
N ILE A 18 7.92 -1.90 -18.19
CA ILE A 18 7.39 -2.65 -19.34
C ILE A 18 8.50 -3.53 -19.94
N ASP A 19 9.70 -2.97 -20.14
CA ASP A 19 10.84 -3.70 -20.72
C ASP A 19 11.22 -4.92 -19.85
N VAL A 20 11.27 -4.75 -18.53
CA VAL A 20 11.58 -5.83 -17.60
C VAL A 20 10.45 -6.87 -17.56
N LEU A 21 9.21 -6.43 -17.38
CA LEU A 21 8.06 -7.33 -17.31
C LEU A 21 7.86 -8.13 -18.61
N GLY A 22 8.13 -7.52 -19.77
CA GLY A 22 8.13 -8.21 -21.07
C GLY A 22 9.13 -9.36 -21.10
N LYS A 23 10.40 -9.08 -20.75
CA LYS A 23 11.45 -10.11 -20.67
C LYS A 23 11.11 -11.23 -19.68
N VAL A 24 10.52 -10.88 -18.53
CA VAL A 24 10.07 -11.86 -17.54
C VAL A 24 8.97 -12.75 -18.11
N THR A 25 7.99 -12.15 -18.78
CA THR A 25 6.87 -12.88 -19.39
C THR A 25 7.36 -13.81 -20.51
N ASP A 26 8.41 -13.41 -21.24
CA ASP A 26 9.02 -14.24 -22.27
C ASP A 26 9.71 -15.49 -21.73
N VAL A 27 10.23 -15.45 -20.50
CA VAL A 27 10.93 -16.57 -19.87
C VAL A 27 9.97 -17.43 -19.03
N VAL A 28 9.17 -16.79 -18.17
CA VAL A 28 8.37 -17.47 -17.14
C VAL A 28 6.95 -17.80 -17.64
N LYS A 29 6.50 -17.17 -18.73
CA LYS A 29 5.18 -17.41 -19.36
C LYS A 29 4.02 -17.31 -18.37
N ILE A 30 3.99 -16.23 -17.59
CA ILE A 30 2.94 -15.94 -16.61
C ILE A 30 1.82 -15.08 -17.19
N ALA A 31 0.61 -15.25 -16.66
CA ALA A 31 -0.53 -14.38 -16.90
C ALA A 31 -1.35 -14.28 -15.59
N PRO A 32 -0.97 -13.38 -14.67
CA PRO A 32 -1.58 -13.31 -13.35
C PRO A 32 -2.98 -12.66 -13.41
N ASP A 33 -3.91 -13.18 -12.61
CA ASP A 33 -5.19 -12.51 -12.35
C ASP A 33 -5.01 -11.33 -11.38
N ILE A 34 -4.05 -11.45 -10.45
CA ILE A 34 -3.76 -10.46 -9.42
C ILE A 34 -2.25 -10.18 -9.38
N ALA A 35 -1.89 -8.90 -9.37
CA ALA A 35 -0.55 -8.43 -9.06
C ALA A 35 -0.58 -7.58 -7.80
N ILE A 36 0.23 -7.92 -6.81
CA ILE A 36 0.51 -7.08 -5.65
C ILE A 36 1.76 -6.28 -5.97
N ALA A 37 1.60 -4.97 -6.03
CA ALA A 37 2.67 -4.01 -6.30
C ALA A 37 2.82 -3.04 -5.13
N ASP A 38 3.90 -2.27 -5.13
CA ASP A 38 3.96 -1.12 -4.24
C ASP A 38 3.03 0.02 -4.75
N PHE A 39 3.16 1.20 -4.16
CA PHE A 39 2.29 2.35 -4.44
C PHE A 39 2.86 3.25 -5.57
N GLU A 40 3.91 2.82 -6.27
CA GLU A 40 4.54 3.56 -7.35
C GLU A 40 3.67 3.54 -8.62
N LYS A 41 3.33 4.74 -9.11
CA LYS A 41 2.43 4.89 -10.27
C LYS A 41 3.01 4.26 -11.55
N ALA A 42 4.33 4.33 -11.73
CA ALA A 42 4.99 3.85 -12.94
C ALA A 42 4.93 2.32 -13.06
N GLU A 43 5.25 1.60 -11.98
CA GLU A 43 5.18 0.14 -11.89
C GLU A 43 3.74 -0.35 -12.12
N ARG A 44 2.77 0.22 -11.42
CA ARG A 44 1.35 -0.18 -11.53
C ARG A 44 0.81 0.01 -12.95
N LYS A 45 1.17 1.12 -13.62
CA LYS A 45 0.82 1.36 -15.03
C LYS A 45 1.46 0.34 -15.96
N ALA A 46 2.71 -0.05 -15.71
CA ALA A 46 3.40 -1.04 -16.51
C ALA A 46 2.76 -2.44 -16.38
N LEU A 47 2.40 -2.84 -15.16
CA LEU A 47 1.66 -4.08 -14.91
C LEU A 47 0.36 -4.17 -15.72
N GLN A 48 -0.44 -3.10 -15.73
CA GLN A 48 -1.67 -3.05 -16.53
C GLN A 48 -1.41 -2.98 -18.03
N THR A 49 -0.25 -2.47 -18.45
CA THR A 49 0.14 -2.40 -19.86
C THR A 49 0.54 -3.79 -20.38
N VAL A 50 1.33 -4.53 -19.60
CA VAL A 50 1.82 -5.87 -19.95
C VAL A 50 0.75 -6.94 -19.73
N PHE A 51 -0.09 -6.79 -18.71
CA PHE A 51 -1.18 -7.70 -18.38
C PHE A 51 -2.53 -6.94 -18.36
N PRO A 52 -3.20 -6.72 -19.50
CA PRO A 52 -4.39 -5.87 -19.59
C PRO A 52 -5.56 -6.27 -18.67
N ASN A 53 -5.64 -7.54 -18.28
CA ASN A 53 -6.72 -8.08 -17.44
C ASN A 53 -6.33 -8.21 -15.96
N VAL A 54 -5.11 -7.81 -15.56
CA VAL A 54 -4.63 -7.99 -14.18
C VAL A 54 -5.30 -7.00 -13.22
N GLN A 55 -5.65 -7.48 -12.04
CA GLN A 55 -6.04 -6.63 -10.91
C GLN A 55 -4.78 -6.24 -10.12
N VAL A 56 -4.47 -4.94 -10.04
CA VAL A 56 -3.28 -4.45 -9.34
C VAL A 56 -3.63 -3.99 -7.93
N HIS A 57 -3.30 -4.83 -6.95
CA HIS A 57 -3.51 -4.59 -5.53
C HIS A 57 -2.29 -3.90 -4.90
N GLY A 58 -2.56 -3.09 -3.87
CA GLY A 58 -1.49 -2.51 -3.05
C GLY A 58 -0.88 -3.55 -2.10
N CYS A 59 0.40 -3.40 -1.80
CA CYS A 59 1.11 -4.25 -0.86
C CYS A 59 0.87 -3.82 0.60
N ASN A 60 0.25 -4.69 1.42
CA ASN A 60 0.00 -4.41 2.84
C ASN A 60 1.29 -4.11 3.62
N PHE A 61 2.38 -4.78 3.26
CA PHE A 61 3.67 -4.56 3.90
C PHE A 61 4.16 -3.13 3.69
N HIS A 62 4.14 -2.63 2.45
CA HIS A 62 4.54 -1.25 2.15
C HIS A 62 3.56 -0.22 2.73
N TYR A 63 2.27 -0.53 2.75
CA TYR A 63 1.25 0.31 3.41
C TYR A 63 1.51 0.43 4.92
N SER A 64 1.71 -0.70 5.60
CA SER A 64 2.02 -0.74 7.03
C SER A 64 3.33 0.00 7.34
N GLN A 65 4.36 -0.20 6.51
CA GLN A 65 5.62 0.52 6.63
C GLN A 65 5.46 2.03 6.43
N ALA A 66 4.66 2.47 5.46
CA ALA A 66 4.40 3.88 5.23
C ALA A 66 3.75 4.55 6.44
N LEU A 67 2.81 3.87 7.12
CA LEU A 67 2.21 4.34 8.37
C LEU A 67 3.25 4.45 9.49
N VAL A 68 4.08 3.42 9.69
CA VAL A 68 5.13 3.43 10.72
C VAL A 68 6.17 4.53 10.45
N HIS A 69 6.65 4.67 9.21
CA HIS A 69 7.60 5.71 8.85
C HIS A 69 7.02 7.11 8.99
N ASN A 70 5.74 7.31 8.65
CA ASN A 70 5.10 8.60 8.85
C ASN A 70 4.98 8.93 10.35
N ALA A 71 4.54 7.98 11.18
CA ALA A 71 4.49 8.15 12.63
C ALA A 71 5.88 8.46 13.22
N ASP A 72 6.93 7.78 12.76
CA ASP A 72 8.31 8.05 13.21
C ASP A 72 8.82 9.43 12.78
N LYS A 73 8.52 9.84 11.54
CA LYS A 73 8.84 11.18 11.00
C LYS A 73 8.23 12.30 11.86
N HIS A 74 7.04 12.06 12.40
CA HIS A 74 6.35 12.98 13.30
C HIS A 74 6.71 12.77 14.78
N LYS A 75 7.72 11.94 15.09
CA LYS A 75 8.20 11.60 16.44
C LYS A 75 7.16 10.96 17.36
N ILE A 76 6.04 10.50 16.80
CA ILE A 76 4.91 9.92 17.54
C ILE A 76 5.29 8.63 18.28
N LEU A 77 6.34 7.94 17.83
CA LEU A 77 6.76 6.64 18.36
C LEU A 77 7.91 6.72 19.40
N LYS A 78 8.41 7.92 19.72
CA LYS A 78 9.66 8.09 20.48
C LYS A 78 9.51 8.70 21.87
N ASP A 79 8.37 9.28 22.19
CA ASP A 79 8.15 10.02 23.45
C ASP A 79 7.28 9.24 24.45
N ASP A 80 6.99 9.84 25.61
CA ASP A 80 6.16 9.29 26.70
C ASP A 80 4.76 8.86 26.24
N GLN A 81 4.31 9.40 25.10
CA GLN A 81 3.02 9.13 24.46
C GLN A 81 3.10 8.09 23.32
N LYS A 82 4.22 7.36 23.21
CA LYS A 82 4.45 6.33 22.18
C LYS A 82 3.39 5.23 22.19
N GLU A 83 2.80 4.90 23.34
CA GLU A 83 1.79 3.84 23.43
C GLU A 83 0.52 4.20 22.65
N LEU A 84 0.06 5.45 22.75
CA LEU A 84 -1.05 5.97 21.95
C LEU A 84 -0.66 6.09 20.47
N GLY A 85 0.58 6.47 20.18
CA GLY A 85 1.12 6.47 18.83
C GLY A 85 1.08 5.09 18.17
N TRP A 86 1.64 4.09 18.84
CA TRP A 86 1.61 2.69 18.42
C TRP A 86 0.19 2.13 18.35
N GLY A 87 -0.66 2.45 19.33
CA GLY A 87 -2.07 2.08 19.34
C GLY A 87 -2.79 2.61 18.11
N SER A 88 -2.59 3.89 17.79
CA SER A 88 -3.15 4.53 16.59
C SER A 88 -2.66 3.85 15.31
N THR A 89 -1.35 3.60 15.17
CA THR A 89 -0.81 2.89 14.00
C THR A 89 -1.42 1.50 13.85
N LYS A 90 -1.56 0.75 14.96
CA LYS A 90 -2.16 -0.60 14.97
C LYS A 90 -3.65 -0.61 14.64
N LEU A 91 -4.37 0.48 14.93
CA LEU A 91 -5.78 0.63 14.59
C LEU A 91 -6.00 1.10 13.15
N LEU A 92 -5.08 1.91 12.61
CA LEU A 92 -5.17 2.37 11.22
C LEU A 92 -4.82 1.28 10.20
N ILE A 93 -3.83 0.42 10.47
CA ILE A 93 -3.45 -0.70 9.57
C ILE A 93 -4.65 -1.58 9.15
N PRO A 94 -5.50 -2.07 10.07
CA PRO A 94 -6.58 -2.98 9.71
C PRO A 94 -7.69 -2.33 8.86
N LEU A 95 -7.75 -0.99 8.78
CA LEU A 95 -8.76 -0.30 7.96
C LEU A 95 -8.67 -0.69 6.49
N ALA A 96 -7.47 -1.03 5.99
CA ALA A 96 -7.29 -1.44 4.60
C ALA A 96 -7.86 -2.84 4.28
N PHE A 97 -8.38 -3.57 5.27
CA PHE A 97 -9.11 -4.82 5.08
C PHE A 97 -10.63 -4.67 5.25
N LEU A 98 -11.11 -3.48 5.61
CA LEU A 98 -12.54 -3.23 5.66
C LEU A 98 -13.12 -3.15 4.24
N PRO A 99 -14.41 -3.49 4.06
CA PRO A 99 -15.15 -3.10 2.87
C PRO A 99 -14.99 -1.60 2.63
N GLU A 100 -14.83 -1.20 1.36
CA GLU A 100 -14.53 0.18 0.94
C GLU A 100 -15.45 1.21 1.62
N GLN A 101 -16.75 0.91 1.63
CA GLN A 101 -17.79 1.75 2.21
C GLN A 101 -17.65 1.96 3.73
N LEU A 102 -16.89 1.11 4.43
CA LEU A 102 -16.68 1.17 5.87
C LEU A 102 -15.31 1.76 6.25
N VAL A 103 -14.39 1.98 5.31
CA VAL A 103 -13.03 2.46 5.61
C VAL A 103 -13.06 3.86 6.23
N GLU A 104 -13.83 4.78 5.63
CA GLU A 104 -13.95 6.15 6.14
C GLU A 104 -14.68 6.20 7.49
N GLU A 105 -15.71 5.37 7.68
CA GLU A 105 -16.42 5.25 8.96
C GLU A 105 -15.50 4.69 10.06
N GLY A 106 -14.76 3.62 9.76
CA GLY A 106 -13.78 3.06 10.67
C GLY A 106 -12.69 4.06 11.06
N PHE A 107 -12.22 4.88 10.11
CA PHE A 107 -11.32 5.98 10.41
C PHE A 107 -11.93 7.00 11.37
N LYS A 108 -13.17 7.45 11.14
CA LYS A 108 -13.87 8.43 12.01
C LYS A 108 -14.09 7.90 13.43
N ILE A 109 -14.35 6.60 13.58
CA ILE A 109 -14.47 5.96 14.89
C ILE A 109 -13.13 6.01 15.64
N ILE A 110 -12.03 5.64 14.97
CA ILE A 110 -10.68 5.69 15.56
C ILE A 110 -10.32 7.13 15.92
N ASP A 111 -10.59 8.08 15.02
CA ASP A 111 -10.38 9.50 15.26
C ASP A 111 -11.12 9.94 16.52
N THR A 112 -12.43 9.69 16.62
CA THR A 112 -13.24 10.08 17.78
C THR A 112 -12.77 9.43 19.09
N ILE A 113 -12.41 8.14 19.09
CA ILE A 113 -11.98 7.43 20.30
C ILE A 113 -10.60 7.91 20.81
N ILE A 114 -9.72 8.33 19.91
CA ILE A 114 -8.33 8.68 20.23
C ILE A 114 -8.14 10.21 20.41
N PHE A 115 -8.90 11.04 19.70
CA PHE A 115 -8.54 12.45 19.49
C PHE A 115 -9.05 13.47 20.47
N ASP A 116 -9.93 13.12 21.41
CA ASP A 116 -10.61 14.17 22.18
C ASP A 116 -9.63 15.11 22.92
N ASP A 117 -8.36 14.70 23.15
CA ASP A 117 -7.27 15.59 23.62
C ASP A 117 -5.87 15.42 22.97
N CYS A 118 -5.69 14.62 21.91
CA CYS A 118 -4.35 14.22 21.43
C CYS A 118 -3.81 15.02 20.21
N LYS A 119 -3.64 16.34 20.35
CA LYS A 119 -3.19 17.24 19.25
C LYS A 119 -1.89 16.82 18.54
N TYR A 120 -0.98 16.13 19.22
CA TYR A 120 0.28 15.68 18.63
C TYR A 120 0.10 14.64 17.51
N LEU A 121 -1.02 13.89 17.51
CA LEU A 121 -1.35 12.89 16.49
C LEU A 121 -1.99 13.48 15.24
N GLN A 122 -2.41 14.76 15.27
CA GLN A 122 -3.18 15.38 14.19
C GLN A 122 -2.45 15.29 12.85
N SER A 123 -1.14 15.50 12.85
CA SER A 123 -0.33 15.42 11.63
C SER A 123 -0.35 14.03 10.98
N PHE A 124 -0.39 12.97 11.79
CA PHE A 124 -0.45 11.58 11.33
C PHE A 124 -1.83 11.20 10.79
N PHE A 125 -2.90 11.67 11.43
CA PHE A 125 -4.27 11.42 10.95
C PHE A 125 -4.60 12.24 9.71
N ASN A 126 -4.11 13.49 9.63
CA ASN A 126 -4.19 14.28 8.40
C ASN A 126 -3.42 13.62 7.25
N TYR A 127 -2.25 13.03 7.53
CA TYR A 127 -1.52 12.23 6.55
C TYR A 127 -2.36 11.03 6.09
N TYR A 128 -2.98 10.31 7.02
CA TYR A 128 -3.81 9.16 6.69
C TYR A 128 -4.98 9.56 5.79
N TRP A 129 -5.74 10.58 6.19
CA TRP A 129 -6.87 11.11 5.43
C TRP A 129 -6.46 11.58 4.04
N GLY A 130 -5.42 12.42 3.96
CA GLY A 130 -4.94 12.97 2.70
C GLY A 130 -4.37 11.91 1.76
N THR A 131 -3.62 10.95 2.29
CA THR A 131 -2.91 9.96 1.48
C THR A 131 -3.79 8.77 1.13
N TRP A 132 -4.45 8.16 2.12
CA TRP A 132 -5.10 6.86 1.95
C TRP A 132 -6.61 6.95 1.68
N LEU A 133 -7.28 8.01 2.10
CA LEU A 133 -8.72 8.21 1.84
C LEU A 133 -8.98 9.11 0.63
N ASN A 134 -8.18 10.17 0.45
CA ASN A 134 -8.38 11.13 -0.63
C ASN A 134 -7.41 11.00 -1.81
N GLY A 135 -6.12 10.81 -1.53
CA GLY A 135 -5.06 10.83 -2.55
C GLY A 135 -4.94 9.51 -3.30
N PHE A 136 -4.99 8.40 -2.57
CA PHE A 136 -4.93 7.05 -3.10
C PHE A 136 -6.34 6.48 -3.28
N LYS A 137 -7.18 7.18 -4.05
CA LYS A 137 -8.38 6.55 -4.59
C LYS A 137 -7.93 5.64 -5.73
N PRO A 138 -8.10 4.31 -5.64
CA PRO A 138 -7.85 3.47 -6.79
C PRO A 138 -8.80 3.95 -7.88
N ALA A 139 -8.27 4.37 -9.04
CA ALA A 139 -9.11 4.75 -10.16
C ALA A 139 -10.05 3.60 -10.60
N PHE A 140 -9.80 2.38 -10.16
CA PHE A 140 -10.59 1.19 -10.43
C PHE A 140 -10.41 0.23 -9.24
N GLY A 141 -11.46 0.05 -8.42
CA GLY A 141 -11.62 -1.04 -7.46
C GLY A 141 -10.50 -1.26 -6.44
N ASN A 142 -10.79 -1.00 -5.16
CA ASN A 142 -10.14 -1.49 -3.95
C ASN A 142 -8.65 -1.88 -3.98
N VAL A 143 -7.90 -1.27 -3.06
CA VAL A 143 -6.72 -1.91 -2.47
C VAL A 143 -7.21 -3.15 -1.72
N THR A 144 -7.44 -4.24 -2.44
CA THR A 144 -7.71 -5.53 -1.82
C THR A 144 -6.37 -6.05 -1.33
N LEU A 145 -6.06 -5.81 -0.06
CA LEU A 145 -4.90 -6.40 0.57
C LEU A 145 -5.14 -7.91 0.70
N THR A 146 -4.62 -8.70 -0.24
CA THR A 146 -4.81 -10.15 -0.23
C THR A 146 -3.76 -10.83 0.66
N PRO A 147 -4.16 -11.76 1.55
CA PRO A 147 -3.26 -12.74 2.13
C PRO A 147 -2.67 -13.64 1.03
N GLN A 148 -1.42 -14.07 1.19
CA GLN A 148 -0.68 -14.84 0.18
C GLN A 148 -1.37 -16.17 -0.17
N GLY A 149 -1.66 -16.39 -1.45
CA GLY A 149 -2.23 -17.63 -2.01
C GLY A 149 -2.06 -17.67 -3.53
N THR A 150 -1.79 -18.84 -4.08
CA THR A 150 -1.24 -19.12 -5.42
C THR A 150 -1.93 -18.39 -6.59
N GLY A 151 -1.13 -17.79 -7.48
CA GLY A 151 -1.57 -17.02 -8.65
C GLY A 151 -1.20 -15.53 -8.61
N ILE A 152 -0.59 -15.08 -7.51
CA ILE A 152 -0.31 -13.65 -7.26
C ILE A 152 1.13 -13.29 -7.65
N LEU A 153 1.28 -12.34 -8.58
CA LEU A 153 2.58 -11.73 -8.86
C LEU A 153 2.90 -10.71 -7.76
N HIS A 154 4.05 -10.84 -7.10
CA HIS A 154 4.57 -9.81 -6.20
C HIS A 154 5.65 -9.01 -6.94
N ALA A 155 5.34 -7.79 -7.32
CA ALA A 155 6.29 -6.84 -7.88
C ALA A 155 6.77 -5.90 -6.75
N ARG A 156 8.09 -5.66 -6.71
CA ARG A 156 8.74 -4.75 -5.76
C ARG A 156 9.83 -3.99 -6.50
N GLY A 157 9.74 -2.66 -6.53
CA GLY A 157 10.80 -1.76 -7.02
C GLY A 157 11.85 -1.39 -5.98
#